data_AF-C9S5C4-F1
#
_entry.id   AF-C9S5C4-F1
#
_cell.length_a   1.000
_cell.length_b   1.000
_cell.length_c   1.000
_cell.angle_alpha   90.00
_cell.angle_beta   90.00
_cell.angle_gamma   90.00
#
_symmetry.space_group_name_H-M   'P 1'
#
loop_
_entity.id
_entity.type
_entity.pdbx_description
1 polymer ?
#
loop_
_entity_poly.entity_id
_entity_poly.type
_entity_poly.pdbx_seq_one_letter_code
_entity_poly.pdbx_strand_id
1 'polypeptide(L)'
;MRNTTIFALAAVLPFVLGHGDEGNGAAEGHAASSVSVQDFGAAFTAGGIVPDVLAAFNPTVAFYASYNTADGHGAALIAPGTELSTAEAVAPQEFSVEGIANAANVTDSTRFIIVMVGPDAPSRANPTNRSIRHYLAGNFTVGTAVSSVLSTASTLVNSSAPFTSYGPPAPPAGTGVHRYIYLLYVQPEALNGEGFDSVGLVADDRQTFDLVQFRTQAGLGPAIGGTYFTIDAAGGNGTAEGSGNSPVPSSGSVSIVSFAGVLATFFLAVALL
;
A
#
# COMPACT_ATOMS: atom_id res chain seq x y z
N MET A 1 30.61 30.40 -48.67
CA MET A 1 30.05 31.57 -47.94
C MET A 1 28.79 31.04 -47.25
N ARG A 2 28.80 30.69 -45.95
CA ARG A 2 28.42 31.54 -44.77
C ARG A 2 27.21 32.43 -45.11
N ASN A 3 26.06 32.48 -44.42
CA ASN A 3 25.71 32.34 -42.99
C ASN A 3 24.16 32.24 -42.94
N THR A 4 23.56 31.40 -42.08
CA THR A 4 23.02 31.74 -40.74
C THR A 4 21.72 32.57 -40.75
N THR A 5 20.60 31.91 -40.41
CA THR A 5 19.33 32.53 -40.02
C THR A 5 19.33 32.73 -38.50
N ILE A 6 19.07 33.95 -38.03
CA ILE A 6 19.01 34.36 -36.61
C ILE A 6 17.56 34.62 -36.22
N PHE A 7 17.21 34.18 -35.00
CA PHE A 7 15.95 34.37 -34.28
C PHE A 7 15.61 35.84 -33.99
N ALA A 8 14.31 36.17 -33.97
CA ALA A 8 13.80 37.40 -33.35
C ALA A 8 12.80 37.03 -32.24
N LEU A 9 13.13 37.50 -31.04
CA LEU A 9 12.39 37.40 -29.79
C LEU A 9 11.45 38.61 -29.67
N ALA A 10 10.18 38.42 -29.30
CA ALA A 10 9.32 39.51 -28.86
C ALA A 10 8.56 39.08 -27.59
N ALA A 11 8.94 39.72 -26.48
CA ALA A 11 8.29 39.61 -25.18
C ALA A 11 7.03 40.49 -25.15
N VAL A 12 5.94 39.97 -24.61
CA VAL A 12 4.78 40.76 -24.18
C VAL A 12 4.44 40.32 -22.75
N LEU A 13 4.61 41.26 -21.81
CA LEU A 13 4.19 41.16 -20.42
C LEU A 13 2.66 41.32 -20.32
N PRO A 14 1.97 40.58 -19.45
CA PRO A 14 0.66 41.01 -18.97
C PRO A 14 0.79 41.68 -17.59
N PHE A 15 0.52 42.98 -17.63
CA PHE A 15 -0.34 43.76 -16.73
C PHE A 15 -0.95 43.01 -15.53
N VAL A 16 -0.59 43.45 -14.32
CA VAL A 16 -1.25 43.11 -13.06
C VAL A 16 -2.40 44.10 -12.84
N LEU A 17 -3.64 43.59 -12.71
CA LEU A 17 -4.67 44.25 -11.91
C LEU A 17 -5.09 43.29 -10.80
N GLY A 18 -4.71 43.64 -9.57
CA GLY A 18 -5.32 43.07 -8.39
C GLY A 18 -6.75 43.62 -8.22
N HIS A 19 -7.70 42.73 -8.00
CA HIS A 19 -8.87 43.01 -7.19
C HIS A 19 -8.93 41.91 -6.14
N GLY A 20 -8.86 42.33 -4.87
CA GLY A 20 -9.01 41.43 -3.75
C GLY A 20 -10.41 40.85 -3.76
N ASP A 21 -10.48 39.52 -3.67
CA ASP A 21 -11.62 38.83 -3.11
C ASP A 21 -11.10 38.04 -1.91
N GLU A 22 -11.90 38.10 -0.85
CA GLU A 22 -11.56 37.68 0.49
C GLU A 22 -11.45 36.16 0.58
N GLY A 23 -10.65 35.71 1.53
CA GLY A 23 -10.20 34.33 1.62
C GLY A 23 -11.34 33.32 1.71
N ASN A 24 -11.37 32.42 0.74
CA ASN A 24 -11.87 31.07 0.96
C ASN A 24 -10.70 30.11 0.77
N GLY A 25 -9.97 29.88 1.86
CA GLY A 25 -9.02 28.77 1.95
C GLY A 25 -9.77 27.45 1.95
N ALA A 26 -10.28 27.05 0.79
CA ALA A 26 -10.64 25.65 0.58
C ALA A 26 -9.34 24.86 0.66
N ALA A 27 -9.22 24.04 1.70
CA ALA A 27 -8.17 23.04 1.79
C ALA A 27 -8.16 22.25 0.48
N GLU A 28 -7.05 22.31 -0.26
CA GLU A 28 -6.83 21.45 -1.42
C GLU A 28 -6.76 20.00 -0.90
N GLY A 29 -7.91 19.34 -0.89
CA GLY A 29 -8.01 17.91 -0.69
C GLY A 29 -7.13 17.27 -1.75
N HIS A 30 -6.05 16.62 -1.33
CA HIS A 30 -5.22 15.84 -2.23
C HIS A 30 -6.11 14.74 -2.79
N ALA A 31 -6.55 14.91 -4.04
CA ALA A 31 -7.33 13.90 -4.73
C ALA A 31 -6.52 12.60 -4.72
N ALA A 32 -7.11 11.53 -4.17
CA ALA A 32 -6.49 10.22 -4.17
C ALA A 32 -6.08 9.87 -5.60
N SER A 33 -4.84 9.40 -5.74
CA SER A 33 -4.23 9.14 -7.03
C SER A 33 -3.75 7.69 -7.09
N SER A 34 -3.88 7.08 -8.27
CA SER A 34 -3.36 5.73 -8.51
C SER A 34 -1.86 5.67 -8.25
N VAL A 35 -1.43 4.55 -7.67
CA VAL A 35 -0.02 4.22 -7.45
C VAL A 35 0.35 3.06 -8.36
N SER A 36 1.52 3.11 -9.00
CA SER A 36 1.92 2.02 -9.90
C SER A 36 2.20 0.73 -9.12
N VAL A 37 1.94 -0.42 -9.74
CA VAL A 37 2.19 -1.74 -9.14
C VAL A 37 3.67 -1.90 -8.73
N GLN A 38 4.59 -1.29 -9.50
CA GLN A 38 6.02 -1.28 -9.18
C GLN A 38 6.31 -0.47 -7.90
N ASP A 39 5.64 0.67 -7.72
CA ASP A 39 5.79 1.50 -6.52
C ASP A 39 5.24 0.78 -5.27
N PHE A 40 4.18 -0.02 -5.41
CA PHE A 40 3.74 -0.92 -4.35
C PHE A 40 4.84 -1.90 -3.92
N GLY A 41 5.50 -2.56 -4.88
CA GLY A 41 6.62 -3.46 -4.60
C GLY A 41 7.81 -2.75 -3.95
N ALA A 42 8.16 -1.56 -4.45
CA ALA A 42 9.23 -0.74 -3.89
C ALA A 42 8.92 -0.29 -2.46
N ALA A 43 7.67 0.14 -2.18
CA ALA A 43 7.24 0.56 -0.86
C ALA A 43 7.27 -0.59 0.17
N PHE A 44 6.94 -1.82 -0.22
CA PHE A 44 7.06 -3.00 0.64
C PHE A 44 8.53 -3.30 1.01
N THR A 45 9.44 -3.07 0.07
CA THR A 45 10.88 -3.21 0.33
C THR A 45 11.39 -2.08 1.23
N ALA A 46 11.03 -0.83 0.95
CA ALA A 46 11.42 0.33 1.74
C ALA A 46 10.88 0.27 3.18
N GLY A 47 9.65 -0.22 3.36
CA GLY A 47 9.04 -0.46 4.68
C GLY A 47 9.61 -1.67 5.42
N GLY A 48 10.52 -2.44 4.80
CA GLY A 48 11.09 -3.66 5.36
C GLY A 48 10.09 -4.82 5.48
N ILE A 49 8.91 -4.73 4.86
CA ILE A 49 7.92 -5.82 4.85
C ILE A 49 8.51 -7.02 4.09
N VAL A 50 9.26 -6.72 3.04
CA VAL A 50 10.25 -7.64 2.47
C VAL A 50 11.61 -7.26 3.06
N PRO A 51 12.33 -8.17 3.76
CA PRO A 51 12.03 -9.59 3.95
C PRO A 51 11.28 -9.94 5.26
N ASP A 52 10.97 -8.97 6.13
CA ASP A 52 10.57 -9.27 7.52
C ASP A 52 9.32 -10.17 7.61
N VAL A 53 8.33 -9.94 6.74
CA VAL A 53 7.01 -10.60 6.74
C VAL A 53 6.85 -11.49 5.52
N LEU A 54 7.33 -11.04 4.37
CA LEU A 54 7.30 -11.77 3.12
C LEU A 54 8.73 -11.95 2.61
N ALA A 55 9.10 -13.20 2.24
CA ALA A 55 10.40 -13.45 1.63
C ALA A 55 10.58 -12.72 0.28
N ALA A 56 9.49 -12.53 -0.45
CA ALA A 56 9.43 -11.77 -1.69
C ALA A 56 8.01 -11.23 -1.91
N PHE A 57 7.88 -10.13 -2.63
CA PHE A 57 6.60 -9.56 -3.02
C PHE A 57 6.70 -9.02 -4.45
N ASN A 58 5.90 -9.60 -5.35
CA ASN A 58 5.82 -9.20 -6.75
C ASN A 58 4.34 -8.98 -7.09
N PRO A 59 3.75 -7.85 -6.67
CA PRO A 59 2.33 -7.60 -6.90
C PRO A 59 2.06 -7.54 -8.41
N THR A 60 0.89 -8.01 -8.80
CA THR A 60 0.38 -7.91 -10.17
C THR A 60 -0.78 -6.92 -10.27
N VAL A 61 -1.34 -6.51 -9.12
CA VAL A 61 -2.44 -5.55 -9.02
C VAL A 61 -2.11 -4.47 -7.97
N ALA A 62 -2.68 -3.28 -8.15
CA ALA A 62 -2.65 -2.25 -7.12
C ALA A 62 -3.86 -2.45 -6.21
N PHE A 63 -3.62 -2.86 -4.97
CA PHE A 63 -4.66 -3.19 -4.00
C PHE A 63 -4.65 -2.16 -2.89
N TYR A 64 -5.82 -1.62 -2.58
CA TYR A 64 -6.00 -0.54 -1.61
C TYR A 64 -7.02 -0.93 -0.54
N ALA A 65 -6.89 -0.26 0.59
CA ALA A 65 -7.90 -0.18 1.63
C ALA A 65 -8.22 1.30 1.85
N SER A 66 -9.38 1.59 2.43
CA SER A 66 -9.72 2.92 2.92
C SER A 66 -9.49 3.03 4.43
N TYR A 67 -9.34 4.26 4.91
CA TYR A 67 -9.37 4.59 6.35
C TYR A 67 -10.38 5.70 6.60
N ASN A 68 -10.83 5.83 7.85
CA ASN A 68 -11.72 6.91 8.25
C ASN A 68 -10.91 8.18 8.51
N THR A 69 -11.29 9.28 7.87
CA THR A 69 -10.65 10.57 8.10
C THR A 69 -10.93 11.06 9.53
N ALA A 70 -10.00 11.83 10.10
CA ALA A 70 -10.07 12.29 11.48
C ALA A 70 -11.32 13.16 11.80
N ASP A 71 -11.93 13.78 10.80
CA ASP A 71 -13.20 14.52 10.92
C ASP A 71 -14.42 13.59 11.06
N GLY A 72 -14.25 12.27 10.92
CA GLY A 72 -15.31 11.27 11.03
C GLY A 72 -16.34 11.34 9.91
N HIS A 73 -16.09 12.14 8.87
CA HIS A 73 -17.06 12.46 7.82
C HIS A 73 -16.67 11.93 6.44
N GLY A 74 -15.47 11.36 6.29
CA GLY A 74 -14.96 10.86 5.03
C GLY A 74 -14.22 9.53 5.11
N ALA A 75 -13.93 9.00 3.94
CA ALA A 75 -12.99 7.92 3.72
C ALA A 75 -11.83 8.47 2.91
N ALA A 76 -10.62 7.99 3.18
CA ALA A 76 -9.44 8.30 2.39
C ALA A 76 -8.68 7.02 2.04
N LEU A 77 -7.88 7.08 0.98
CA LEU A 77 -7.16 5.94 0.43
C LEU A 77 -5.90 5.63 1.25
N ILE A 78 -5.70 4.38 1.63
CA ILE A 78 -4.43 3.88 2.16
C ILE A 78 -3.53 3.52 0.98
N ALA A 79 -2.62 4.44 0.64
CA ALA A 79 -1.45 4.14 -0.17
C ALA A 79 -0.40 3.41 0.68
N PRO A 80 0.52 2.64 0.08
CA PRO A 80 1.58 1.97 0.84
C PRO A 80 2.42 2.96 1.65
N GLY A 81 2.49 2.73 2.96
CA GLY A 81 3.25 3.57 3.87
C GLY A 81 2.53 4.81 4.37
N THR A 82 1.21 4.94 4.12
CA THR A 82 0.39 5.96 4.77
C THR A 82 0.56 5.88 6.29
N GLU A 83 0.79 7.02 6.94
CA GLU A 83 0.81 7.10 8.40
C GLU A 83 -0.61 7.41 8.90
N LEU A 84 -1.08 6.65 9.89
CA LEU A 84 -2.39 6.83 10.51
C LEU A 84 -2.23 6.98 12.02
N SER A 85 -3.21 7.64 12.64
CA SER A 85 -3.47 7.53 14.07
C SER A 85 -4.26 6.26 14.41
N THR A 86 -4.28 5.86 15.68
CA THR A 86 -5.14 4.76 16.16
C THR A 86 -6.63 5.06 15.98
N ALA A 87 -7.03 6.34 15.97
CA ALA A 87 -8.41 6.76 15.75
C ALA A 87 -8.84 6.61 14.29
N GLU A 88 -7.93 6.81 13.35
CA GLU A 88 -8.16 6.64 11.91
C GLU A 88 -8.10 5.17 11.48
N ALA A 89 -7.27 4.37 12.16
CA ALA A 89 -7.06 2.94 11.91
C ALA A 89 -8.20 2.03 12.40
N VAL A 90 -9.44 2.42 12.15
CA VAL A 90 -10.62 1.56 12.32
C VAL A 90 -10.84 0.68 11.09
N ALA A 91 -11.88 -0.17 11.12
CA ALA A 91 -12.15 -1.08 10.00
C ALA A 91 -12.33 -0.30 8.69
N PRO A 92 -11.67 -0.70 7.58
CA PRO A 92 -11.85 -0.07 6.29
C PRO A 92 -13.32 -0.06 5.85
N GLN A 93 -13.77 1.05 5.27
CA GLN A 93 -15.13 1.15 4.69
C GLN A 93 -15.23 0.34 3.39
N GLU A 94 -14.15 0.33 2.63
CA GLU A 94 -14.00 -0.42 1.39
C GLU A 94 -12.56 -0.90 1.19
N PHE A 95 -12.46 -1.98 0.43
CA PHE A 95 -11.25 -2.44 -0.23
C PHE A 95 -11.44 -2.25 -1.73
N SER A 96 -10.38 -1.90 -2.45
CA SER A 96 -10.45 -1.66 -3.89
C SER A 96 -9.20 -2.11 -4.62
N VAL A 97 -9.33 -2.31 -5.93
CA VAL A 97 -8.24 -2.84 -6.76
C VAL A 97 -8.24 -2.20 -8.14
N GLU A 98 -7.05 -1.91 -8.64
CA GLU A 98 -6.79 -1.55 -10.04
C GLU A 98 -5.98 -2.65 -10.73
N GLY A 99 -6.22 -2.83 -12.03
CA GLY A 99 -5.43 -3.76 -12.84
C GLY A 99 -5.70 -5.24 -12.57
N ILE A 100 -6.88 -5.59 -12.04
CA ILE A 100 -7.23 -6.99 -11.73
C ILE A 100 -7.14 -7.92 -12.94
N ALA A 101 -7.41 -7.40 -14.15
CA ALA A 101 -7.27 -8.13 -15.41
C ALA A 101 -5.81 -8.52 -15.76
N ASN A 102 -4.81 -7.92 -15.10
CA ASN A 102 -3.40 -8.27 -15.27
C ASN A 102 -2.99 -9.45 -14.39
N ALA A 103 -3.81 -9.86 -13.42
CA ALA A 103 -3.53 -11.01 -12.57
C ALA A 103 -3.77 -12.32 -13.32
N ALA A 104 -2.82 -13.24 -13.23
CA ALA A 104 -2.94 -14.54 -13.87
C ALA A 104 -4.07 -15.37 -13.26
N ASN A 105 -4.82 -16.09 -14.11
CA ASN A 105 -5.88 -17.02 -13.72
C ASN A 105 -7.02 -16.38 -12.92
N VAL A 106 -7.28 -15.09 -13.13
CA VAL A 106 -8.43 -14.38 -12.57
C VAL A 106 -9.55 -14.31 -13.60
N THR A 107 -10.75 -14.70 -13.19
CA THR A 107 -12.00 -14.63 -13.95
C THR A 107 -13.07 -13.92 -13.12
N ASP A 108 -14.24 -13.67 -13.71
CA ASP A 108 -15.38 -13.05 -13.00
C ASP A 108 -15.89 -13.89 -11.81
N SER A 109 -15.60 -15.20 -11.78
CA SER A 109 -15.96 -16.10 -10.68
C SER A 109 -14.84 -16.26 -9.64
N THR A 110 -13.67 -15.67 -9.87
CA THR A 110 -12.55 -15.76 -8.94
C THR A 110 -12.88 -15.07 -7.64
N ARG A 111 -12.59 -15.78 -6.54
CA ARG A 111 -12.72 -15.24 -5.19
C ARG A 111 -11.36 -14.83 -4.65
N PHE A 112 -11.35 -13.92 -3.69
CA PHE A 112 -10.14 -13.42 -3.05
C PHE A 112 -10.22 -13.53 -1.53
N ILE A 113 -9.04 -13.61 -0.92
CA ILE A 113 -8.82 -13.53 0.52
C ILE A 113 -8.08 -12.24 0.81
N ILE A 114 -8.57 -11.52 1.83
CA ILE A 114 -7.88 -10.36 2.40
C ILE A 114 -7.47 -10.72 3.83
N VAL A 115 -6.19 -10.53 4.13
CA VAL A 115 -5.64 -10.70 5.49
C VAL A 115 -4.89 -9.44 5.90
N MET A 116 -5.03 -9.05 7.16
CA MET A 116 -4.27 -7.97 7.79
C MET A 116 -3.37 -8.54 8.89
N VAL A 117 -2.07 -8.25 8.80
CA VAL A 117 -1.07 -8.72 9.77
C VAL A 117 -0.32 -7.54 10.38
N GLY A 118 -0.18 -7.55 11.71
CA GLY A 118 0.68 -6.65 12.47
C GLY A 118 1.95 -7.40 12.94
N PRO A 119 3.11 -7.21 12.32
CA PRO A 119 4.31 -8.00 12.61
C PRO A 119 5.11 -7.49 13.83
N ASP A 120 4.83 -6.27 14.29
CA ASP A 120 5.77 -5.51 15.11
C ASP A 120 5.46 -5.57 16.62
N ALA A 121 4.57 -6.45 17.10
CA ALA A 121 4.27 -6.51 18.54
C ALA A 121 5.39 -7.23 19.36
N PRO A 122 5.76 -6.72 20.55
CA PRO A 122 5.33 -5.46 21.17
C PRO A 122 6.01 -4.21 20.60
N SER A 123 7.16 -4.35 19.94
CA SER A 123 7.82 -3.27 19.20
C SER A 123 8.55 -3.82 17.97
N ARG A 124 8.68 -3.02 16.91
CA ARG A 124 9.44 -3.42 15.71
C ARG A 124 10.90 -3.81 16.02
N ALA A 125 11.51 -3.15 17.02
CA ALA A 125 12.88 -3.42 17.45
C ALA A 125 13.04 -4.75 18.21
N ASN A 126 11.99 -5.21 18.89
CA ASN A 126 11.97 -6.48 19.62
C ASN A 126 10.60 -7.17 19.50
N PRO A 127 10.29 -7.79 18.35
CA PRO A 127 8.94 -8.25 18.04
C PRO A 127 8.72 -9.69 18.55
N THR A 128 8.76 -9.89 19.88
CA THR A 128 8.62 -11.23 20.50
C THR A 128 7.23 -11.82 20.34
N ASN A 129 6.20 -10.99 20.21
CA ASN A 129 4.80 -11.39 20.01
C ASN A 129 4.35 -11.05 18.58
N ARG A 130 5.24 -11.26 17.61
CA ARG A 130 5.04 -10.86 16.22
C ARG A 130 3.84 -11.52 15.56
N SER A 131 3.45 -10.92 14.44
CA SER A 131 2.49 -11.43 13.49
C SER A 131 1.12 -11.66 14.11
N ILE A 132 0.47 -10.58 14.55
CA ILE A 132 -0.91 -10.60 15.00
C ILE A 132 -1.83 -10.54 13.77
N ARG A 133 -2.80 -11.45 13.68
CA ARG A 133 -3.86 -11.43 12.66
C ARG A 133 -4.96 -10.46 13.06
N HIS A 134 -4.94 -9.26 12.49
CA HIS A 134 -5.92 -8.21 12.77
C HIS A 134 -7.23 -8.41 12.01
N TYR A 135 -7.17 -9.03 10.83
CA TYR A 135 -8.35 -9.27 10.00
C TYR A 135 -8.08 -10.46 9.08
N LEU A 136 -9.10 -11.29 8.84
CA LEU A 136 -9.07 -12.33 7.82
C LEU A 136 -10.49 -12.56 7.31
N ALA A 137 -10.66 -12.41 6.00
CA ALA A 137 -11.92 -12.67 5.33
C ALA A 137 -11.67 -13.23 3.93
N GLY A 138 -12.53 -14.16 3.53
CA GLY A 138 -12.54 -14.74 2.19
C GLY A 138 -13.77 -14.30 1.41
N ASN A 139 -13.97 -15.00 0.29
CA ASN A 139 -15.11 -14.85 -0.61
C ASN A 139 -15.32 -13.44 -1.16
N PHE A 140 -14.25 -12.64 -1.26
CA PHE A 140 -14.32 -11.37 -1.99
C PHE A 140 -14.40 -11.63 -3.48
N THR A 141 -15.21 -10.85 -4.19
CA THR A 141 -15.23 -10.77 -5.66
C THR A 141 -15.08 -9.32 -6.08
N VAL A 142 -14.71 -9.08 -7.33
CA VAL A 142 -14.70 -7.73 -7.89
C VAL A 142 -16.16 -7.26 -8.03
N GLY A 143 -16.47 -6.14 -7.38
CA GLY A 143 -17.77 -5.49 -7.45
C GLY A 143 -17.95 -4.70 -8.75
N THR A 144 -19.19 -4.38 -9.08
CA THR A 144 -19.54 -3.52 -10.22
C THR A 144 -19.41 -2.03 -9.89
N ALA A 145 -19.35 -1.68 -8.61
CA ALA A 145 -19.19 -0.31 -8.13
C ALA A 145 -17.73 0.13 -8.18
N VAL A 146 -17.53 1.36 -8.68
CA VAL A 146 -16.27 2.08 -8.58
C VAL A 146 -16.03 2.49 -7.13
N SER A 147 -14.77 2.48 -6.71
CA SER A 147 -14.35 2.92 -5.38
C SER A 147 -14.76 4.37 -5.11
N SER A 148 -15.26 4.63 -3.89
CA SER A 148 -15.68 5.96 -3.46
C SER A 148 -14.49 6.89 -3.21
N VAL A 149 -13.30 6.32 -2.94
CA VAL A 149 -12.07 7.07 -2.68
C VAL A 149 -11.11 7.08 -3.86
N LEU A 150 -11.27 6.22 -4.88
CA LEU A 150 -10.40 6.17 -6.07
C LEU A 150 -11.20 5.77 -7.32
N SER A 151 -11.52 6.73 -8.19
CA SER A 151 -12.44 6.54 -9.32
C SER A 151 -11.96 5.57 -10.42
N THR A 152 -10.69 5.19 -10.40
CA THR A 152 -10.09 4.22 -11.33
C THR A 152 -10.10 2.79 -10.80
N ALA A 153 -10.44 2.59 -9.53
CA ALA A 153 -10.43 1.29 -8.87
C ALA A 153 -11.84 0.67 -8.76
N SER A 154 -11.93 -0.65 -8.91
CA SER A 154 -13.13 -1.42 -8.61
C SER A 154 -13.14 -1.83 -7.14
N THR A 155 -14.30 -1.83 -6.52
CA THR A 155 -14.44 -2.30 -5.13
C THR A 155 -14.31 -3.83 -5.04
N LEU A 156 -13.77 -4.34 -3.94
CA LEU A 156 -13.83 -5.75 -3.58
C LEU A 156 -14.96 -5.93 -2.57
N VAL A 157 -15.91 -6.81 -2.88
CA VAL A 157 -17.12 -7.02 -2.08
C VAL A 157 -17.25 -8.49 -1.69
N ASN A 158 -17.79 -8.75 -0.51
CA ASN A 158 -18.21 -10.08 -0.09
C ASN A 158 -19.54 -10.00 0.66
N SER A 159 -20.21 -11.14 0.80
CA SER A 159 -21.45 -11.27 1.59
C SER A 159 -21.27 -12.15 2.83
N SER A 160 -20.07 -12.69 3.03
CA SER A 160 -19.72 -13.50 4.20
C SER A 160 -19.11 -12.64 5.31
N ALA A 161 -19.44 -12.97 6.56
CA ALA A 161 -18.75 -12.40 7.70
C ALA A 161 -17.23 -12.72 7.65
N PRO A 162 -16.37 -11.83 8.19
CA PRO A 162 -14.95 -12.13 8.32
C PRO A 162 -14.75 -13.31 9.26
N PHE A 163 -13.77 -14.17 8.97
CA PHE A 163 -13.37 -15.25 9.87
C PHE A 163 -12.65 -14.70 11.09
N THR A 164 -11.82 -13.68 10.90
CA THR A 164 -11.28 -12.87 12.00
C THR A 164 -11.78 -11.45 11.82
N SER A 165 -12.73 -11.06 12.67
CA SER A 165 -13.25 -9.69 12.72
C SER A 165 -12.12 -8.69 12.99
N TYR A 166 -12.24 -7.51 12.37
CA TYR A 166 -11.25 -6.45 12.48
C TYR A 166 -10.94 -6.14 13.95
N GLY A 167 -9.69 -6.37 14.35
CA GLY A 167 -9.14 -5.91 15.62
C GLY A 167 -8.38 -4.61 15.38
N PRO A 168 -8.81 -3.46 15.93
CA PRO A 168 -8.11 -2.20 15.71
C PRO A 168 -6.68 -2.26 16.25
N PRO A 169 -5.70 -1.67 15.55
CA PRO A 169 -4.38 -1.41 16.06
C PRO A 169 -4.38 -0.72 17.43
N ALA A 170 -3.58 -1.24 18.35
CA ALA A 170 -3.34 -0.64 19.65
C ALA A 170 -1.86 -0.84 20.05
N PRO A 171 -0.90 -0.29 19.28
CA PRO A 171 0.51 -0.43 19.60
C PRO A 171 0.80 0.22 20.97
N PRO A 172 1.63 -0.39 21.83
CA PRO A 172 1.91 0.19 23.15
C PRO A 172 2.67 1.52 23.03
N ALA A 173 2.39 2.46 23.93
CA ALA A 173 3.13 3.72 24.01
C ALA A 173 4.64 3.50 24.19
N GLY A 174 5.45 4.33 23.55
CA GLY A 174 6.91 4.29 23.60
C GLY A 174 7.56 3.17 22.78
N THR A 175 6.82 2.48 21.90
CA THR A 175 7.34 1.32 21.14
C THR A 175 7.74 1.64 19.70
N GLY A 176 7.68 2.92 19.32
CA GLY A 176 8.05 3.41 18.00
C GLY A 176 7.01 3.09 16.93
N VAL A 177 7.47 2.97 15.68
CA VAL A 177 6.60 2.76 14.52
C VAL A 177 6.22 1.29 14.36
N HIS A 178 4.91 1.04 14.20
CA HIS A 178 4.32 -0.27 13.89
C HIS A 178 3.72 -0.30 12.50
N ARG A 179 3.91 -1.42 11.79
CA ARG A 179 3.35 -1.67 10.46
C ARG A 179 2.08 -2.51 10.56
N TYR A 180 1.13 -2.23 9.68
CA TYR A 180 -0.09 -3.03 9.53
C TYR A 180 -0.34 -3.28 8.06
N ILE A 181 -0.30 -4.56 7.68
CA ILE A 181 -0.10 -4.97 6.29
C ILE A 181 -1.34 -5.72 5.83
N TYR A 182 -2.02 -5.19 4.82
CA TYR A 182 -3.05 -5.90 4.10
C TYR A 182 -2.44 -6.65 2.91
N LEU A 183 -2.83 -7.91 2.73
CA LEU A 183 -2.42 -8.75 1.62
C LEU A 183 -3.65 -9.31 0.93
N LEU A 184 -3.62 -9.30 -0.41
CA LEU A 184 -4.66 -9.85 -1.27
C LEU A 184 -4.15 -11.14 -1.93
N TYR A 185 -4.91 -12.22 -1.76
CA TYR A 185 -4.63 -13.51 -2.39
C TYR A 185 -5.80 -13.95 -3.25
N VAL A 186 -5.50 -14.69 -4.32
CA VAL A 186 -6.52 -15.50 -5.01
C VAL A 186 -6.93 -16.64 -4.09
N GLN A 187 -8.24 -16.78 -3.83
CA GLN A 187 -8.80 -17.82 -2.99
C GLN A 187 -8.79 -19.17 -3.75
N PRO A 188 -8.16 -20.21 -3.20
CA PRO A 188 -8.19 -21.55 -3.77
C PRO A 188 -9.60 -22.13 -3.72
N GLU A 189 -9.97 -22.91 -4.73
CA GLU A 189 -11.33 -23.46 -4.84
C GLU A 189 -11.72 -24.32 -3.63
N ALA A 190 -10.77 -25.00 -2.98
CA ALA A 190 -11.00 -25.77 -1.76
C ALA A 190 -11.63 -24.92 -0.64
N LEU A 191 -11.25 -23.64 -0.53
CA LEU A 191 -11.81 -22.70 0.45
C LEU A 191 -13.13 -22.06 0.02
N ASN A 192 -13.68 -22.41 -1.16
CA ASN A 192 -15.00 -21.91 -1.57
C ASN A 192 -16.15 -22.60 -0.83
N GLY A 193 -15.92 -23.83 -0.35
CA GLY A 193 -16.89 -24.65 0.37
C GLY A 193 -16.51 -24.92 1.83
N GLU A 194 -15.25 -24.72 2.21
CA GLU A 194 -14.74 -24.92 3.57
C GLU A 194 -14.34 -23.60 4.22
N GLY A 195 -14.44 -23.51 5.55
CA GLY A 195 -13.96 -22.35 6.32
C GLY A 195 -12.46 -22.41 6.58
N PHE A 196 -11.88 -21.34 7.12
CA PHE A 196 -10.45 -21.32 7.45
C PHE A 196 -10.05 -22.24 8.62
N ASP A 197 -11.03 -22.77 9.34
CA ASP A 197 -10.85 -23.85 10.32
C ASP A 197 -10.35 -25.15 9.68
N SER A 198 -10.72 -25.43 8.42
CA SER A 198 -10.21 -26.57 7.64
C SER A 198 -8.70 -26.55 7.46
N VAL A 199 -8.09 -25.36 7.50
CA VAL A 199 -6.64 -25.15 7.35
C VAL A 199 -5.98 -24.87 8.70
N GLY A 200 -6.62 -25.28 9.79
CA GLY A 200 -6.05 -25.27 11.14
C GLY A 200 -6.06 -23.91 11.83
N LEU A 201 -6.82 -22.92 11.33
CA LEU A 201 -6.99 -21.65 12.02
C LEU A 201 -8.14 -21.70 13.03
N VAL A 202 -7.97 -20.98 14.14
CA VAL A 202 -9.06 -20.68 15.08
C VAL A 202 -9.33 -19.17 15.00
N ALA A 203 -10.58 -18.79 14.81
CA ALA A 203 -11.00 -17.40 14.54
C ALA A 203 -10.46 -16.40 15.57
N ASP A 204 -10.59 -16.73 16.86
CA ASP A 204 -10.18 -15.88 17.99
C ASP A 204 -8.70 -16.03 18.36
N ASP A 205 -8.01 -17.05 17.86
CA ASP A 205 -6.56 -17.16 17.99
C ASP A 205 -5.87 -16.31 16.92
N ARG A 206 -5.52 -15.09 17.34
CA ARG A 206 -4.94 -14.06 16.49
C ARG A 206 -3.44 -13.91 16.67
N GLN A 207 -2.88 -14.45 17.75
CA GLN A 207 -1.49 -14.25 18.10
C GLN A 207 -0.60 -15.24 17.35
N THR A 208 0.68 -14.91 17.20
CA THR A 208 1.67 -15.81 16.59
C THR A 208 1.24 -16.38 15.23
N PHE A 209 0.48 -15.61 14.45
CA PHE A 209 -0.07 -16.06 13.18
C PHE A 209 1.06 -16.29 12.17
N ASP A 210 1.27 -17.55 11.83
CA ASP A 210 2.25 -17.94 10.81
C ASP A 210 1.62 -17.82 9.41
N LEU A 211 1.92 -16.71 8.76
CA LEU A 211 1.47 -16.44 7.39
C LEU A 211 2.00 -17.48 6.38
N VAL A 212 3.20 -18.03 6.58
CA VAL A 212 3.79 -19.02 5.66
C VAL A 212 3.07 -20.35 5.82
N GLN A 213 2.83 -20.77 7.06
CA GLN A 213 2.07 -21.97 7.35
C GLN A 213 0.64 -21.85 6.83
N PHE A 214 -0.03 -20.73 7.09
CA PHE A 214 -1.37 -20.47 6.58
C PHE A 214 -1.41 -20.59 5.05
N ARG A 215 -0.49 -19.93 4.34
CA ARG A 215 -0.43 -20.03 2.88
C ARG A 215 -0.22 -21.46 2.40
N THR A 216 0.65 -22.21 3.07
CA THR A 216 0.95 -23.59 2.73
C THR A 216 -0.27 -24.49 2.92
N GLN A 217 -0.94 -24.40 4.08
CA GLN A 217 -2.11 -25.22 4.43
C GLN A 217 -3.33 -24.86 3.59
N ALA A 218 -3.52 -23.57 3.29
CA ALA A 218 -4.61 -23.09 2.45
C ALA A 218 -4.37 -23.29 0.95
N GLY A 219 -3.17 -23.68 0.52
CA GLY A 219 -2.82 -23.79 -0.90
C GLY A 219 -2.75 -22.43 -1.60
N LEU A 220 -2.40 -21.36 -0.88
CA LEU A 220 -2.30 -20.02 -1.43
C LEU A 220 -1.01 -19.84 -2.25
N GLY A 221 -1.16 -19.22 -3.41
CA GLY A 221 -0.06 -18.66 -4.17
C GLY A 221 0.63 -17.48 -3.47
N PRO A 222 1.53 -16.76 -4.16
CA PRO A 222 2.00 -15.46 -3.70
C PRO A 222 0.83 -14.46 -3.60
N ALA A 223 0.99 -13.46 -2.72
CA ALA A 223 0.05 -12.34 -2.68
C ALA A 223 0.12 -11.60 -4.03
N ILE A 224 -1.05 -11.35 -4.63
CA ILE A 224 -1.15 -10.65 -5.93
C ILE A 224 -1.17 -9.13 -5.76
N GLY A 225 -1.45 -8.65 -4.56
CA GLY A 225 -1.47 -7.24 -4.19
C GLY A 225 -1.34 -7.10 -2.67
N GLY A 226 -1.08 -5.88 -2.22
CA GLY A 226 -0.89 -5.56 -0.82
C GLY A 226 -0.80 -4.06 -0.63
N THR A 227 -1.28 -3.55 0.50
CA THR A 227 -1.01 -2.18 0.96
C THR A 227 -0.69 -2.23 2.44
N TYR A 228 -0.14 -1.17 2.99
CA TYR A 228 0.12 -1.10 4.41
C TYR A 228 0.07 0.34 4.89
N PHE A 229 -0.19 0.50 6.17
CA PHE A 229 -0.02 1.77 6.87
C PHE A 229 0.88 1.59 8.09
N THR A 230 1.29 2.71 8.67
CA THR A 230 2.06 2.76 9.90
C THR A 230 1.37 3.57 10.97
N ILE A 231 1.62 3.23 12.24
CA ILE A 231 1.27 4.06 13.39
C ILE A 231 2.56 4.33 14.17
N ASP A 232 2.88 5.59 14.41
CA ASP A 232 3.96 5.97 15.32
C ASP A 232 3.46 6.03 16.76
N ALA A 233 3.94 5.09 17.59
CA ALA A 233 3.66 5.02 19.01
C ALA A 233 4.83 5.54 19.87
N ALA A 234 5.81 6.27 19.31
CA ALA A 234 6.93 6.83 20.07
C ALA A 234 6.50 7.88 21.11
N GLY A 235 5.47 8.66 20.79
CA GLY A 235 4.89 9.67 21.68
C GLY A 235 4.01 9.04 22.77
N GLY A 236 4.62 8.56 23.84
CA GLY A 236 3.87 8.01 24.97
C GLY A 236 3.17 9.07 25.81
N ASN A 237 2.01 9.56 25.39
CA ASN A 237 0.89 9.98 26.26
C ASN A 237 -0.35 10.30 25.41
N GLY A 238 -1.49 9.71 25.75
CA GLY A 238 -2.75 9.98 25.06
C GLY A 238 -3.24 11.40 25.27
N THR A 239 -3.40 12.13 24.18
CA THR A 239 -4.51 13.05 23.84
C THR A 239 -4.24 13.53 22.43
N ALA A 240 -5.23 13.41 21.56
CA ALA A 240 -5.21 14.07 20.26
C ALA A 240 -5.04 15.58 20.48
N GLU A 241 -3.85 16.11 20.23
CA GLU A 241 -3.64 17.52 19.96
C GLU A 241 -2.92 17.61 18.62
N GLY A 242 -3.65 18.11 17.63
CA GLY A 242 -3.14 18.36 16.30
C GLY A 242 -1.99 19.36 16.33
N SER A 243 -0.89 18.97 15.69
CA SER A 243 0.18 19.85 15.26
C SER A 243 0.79 19.16 14.03
N GLY A 244 0.55 19.61 12.79
CA GLY A 244 0.55 20.99 12.35
C GLY A 244 1.97 21.47 12.06
N ASN A 245 2.78 20.67 11.34
CA ASN A 245 3.70 21.05 10.27
C ASN A 245 4.75 19.96 10.05
N SER A 246 4.60 19.18 8.98
CA SER A 246 5.74 18.50 8.34
C SER A 246 6.09 19.26 7.05
N PRO A 247 7.38 19.54 6.80
CA PRO A 247 7.79 20.14 5.54
C PRO A 247 7.62 19.12 4.40
N VAL A 248 6.86 19.51 3.38
CA VAL A 248 6.79 18.81 2.09
C VAL A 248 8.19 18.81 1.46
N PRO A 249 8.74 17.69 0.99
CA PRO A 249 9.91 17.72 0.13
C PRO A 249 9.50 18.34 -1.21
N SER A 250 9.90 19.59 -1.43
CA SER A 250 9.78 20.25 -2.73
C SER A 250 10.54 19.44 -3.77
N SER A 251 9.95 19.29 -4.96
CA SER A 251 10.53 18.67 -6.14
C SER A 251 11.94 19.19 -6.42
N GLY A 252 12.95 18.44 -5.97
CA GLY A 252 14.34 18.63 -6.34
C GLY A 252 14.59 17.93 -7.67
N SER A 253 14.89 18.72 -8.69
CA SER A 253 15.32 18.28 -10.02
C SER A 253 16.33 17.13 -9.93
N VAL A 254 15.96 15.95 -10.42
CA VAL A 254 16.88 14.81 -10.55
C VAL A 254 17.97 15.22 -11.55
N SER A 255 19.19 15.43 -11.05
CA SER A 255 20.37 15.56 -11.90
C SER A 255 20.69 14.19 -12.49
N ILE A 256 20.36 14.03 -13.78
CA ILE A 256 20.79 12.92 -14.63
C ILE A 256 22.33 12.87 -14.67
N VAL A 257 22.93 12.01 -13.84
CA VAL A 257 24.34 11.63 -13.98
C VAL A 257 24.44 10.61 -15.11
N SER A 258 24.93 11.05 -16.27
CA SER A 258 25.19 10.18 -17.41
C SER A 258 26.38 9.26 -17.11
N PHE A 259 26.13 7.96 -16.97
CA PHE A 259 27.19 6.95 -16.99
C PHE A 259 27.56 6.64 -18.44
N ALA A 260 28.69 7.16 -18.90
CA ALA A 260 29.32 6.75 -20.15
C ALA A 260 29.90 5.33 -19.98
N GLY A 261 29.51 4.42 -20.87
CA GLY A 261 29.93 3.03 -20.87
C GLY A 261 31.42 2.83 -21.11
N VAL A 262 31.99 1.83 -20.45
CA VAL A 262 33.29 1.25 -20.83
C VAL A 262 33.00 -0.13 -21.42
N LEU A 263 33.08 -0.20 -22.74
CA LEU A 263 33.00 -1.42 -23.53
C LEU A 263 34.34 -2.16 -23.42
N ALA A 264 34.41 -3.22 -22.62
CA ALA A 264 35.60 -4.06 -22.51
C ALA A 264 35.63 -5.06 -23.69
N THR A 265 36.47 -4.79 -24.70
CA THR A 265 36.76 -5.73 -25.78
C THR A 265 37.73 -6.82 -25.31
N PHE A 266 37.27 -8.07 -25.28
CA PHE A 266 38.12 -9.26 -25.11
C PHE A 266 38.78 -9.63 -26.45
N PHE A 267 40.11 -9.56 -26.51
CA PHE A 267 40.91 -10.28 -27.51
C PHE A 267 41.64 -11.41 -26.80
N LEU A 268 41.31 -12.66 -27.11
CA LEU A 268 42.15 -13.80 -26.76
C LEU A 268 42.88 -14.25 -28.02
N ALA A 269 44.21 -14.08 -27.99
CA ALA A 269 45.12 -14.51 -29.04
C ALA A 269 45.28 -16.04 -29.00
N VAL A 270 45.12 -16.68 -30.16
CA VAL A 270 45.57 -18.05 -30.43
C VAL A 270 47.06 -17.97 -30.79
N ALA A 271 47.91 -18.63 -30.02
CA ALA A 271 49.31 -18.86 -30.40
C ALA A 271 49.51 -20.35 -30.67
N LEU A 272 49.98 -20.66 -31.88
CA LEU A 272 50.58 -21.94 -32.22
C LEU A 272 51.90 -22.10 -31.47
N LEU A 273 52.06 -23.24 -30.80
CA LEU A 273 53.23 -24.14 -30.84
C LEU A 273 52.81 -25.50 -30.27
#